data_AF-A0A3P6SF00-F1
#
_entry.id   AF-A0A3P6SF00-F1
#
_cell.length_a   1.000
_cell.length_b   1.000
_cell.length_c   1.000
_cell.angle_alpha   90.00
_cell.angle_beta   90.00
_cell.angle_gamma   90.00
#
_symmetry.space_group_name_H-M   'P 1'
#
loop_
_entity.id
_entity.type
_entity.pdbx_description
1 polymer ?
#
loop_
_entity_poly.entity_id
_entity_poly.type
_entity_poly.pdbx_seq_one_letter_code
_entity_poly.pdbx_strand_id
1 'polypeptide(L)' 'MVRQSSAVPSASTLQRMTGSSVLVLPLNRFDDQPETFNETLHLKTYIDAIKTITAYLLELSTV' A
#
# COMPACT_ATOMS: atom_id res chain seq x y z
N MET A 1 9.30 -0.48 -18.67
CA MET A 1 8.05 -1.21 -18.39
C MET A 1 7.55 -0.75 -17.03
N VAL A 2 6.43 -0.04 -16.97
CA VAL A 2 5.86 0.41 -15.69
C VAL A 2 5.19 -0.80 -15.05
N ARG A 3 5.78 -1.35 -13.98
CA ARG A 3 5.18 -2.46 -13.22
C ARG A 3 4.00 -1.87 -12.45
N GLN A 4 2.79 -2.04 -12.96
CA GLN A 4 1.60 -1.65 -12.21
C GLN A 4 1.49 -2.57 -10.98
N SER A 5 1.25 -1.97 -9.81
CA SER A 5 0.98 -2.76 -8.61
C SER A 5 -0.27 -3.62 -8.85
N SER A 6 -0.24 -4.88 -8.41
CA SER A 6 -1.39 -5.80 -8.49
C SER A 6 -2.63 -5.25 -7.78
N ALA A 7 -2.46 -4.28 -6.88
CA ALA A 7 -3.56 -3.60 -6.20
C ALA A 7 -4.31 -2.58 -7.09
N VAL A 8 -3.75 -2.13 -8.21
CA VAL A 8 -4.34 -1.07 -9.07
C VAL A 8 -5.70 -1.48 -9.67
N PRO A 9 -5.87 -2.69 -10.24
CA PRO A 9 -7.19 -3.14 -10.72
C PRO A 9 -8.25 -3.14 -9.63
N SER A 10 -7.92 -3.65 -8.43
CA SER A 10 -8.82 -3.68 -7.28
C SER A 10 -9.18 -2.27 -6.80
N ALA A 11 -8.20 -1.36 -6.75
CA ALA A 11 -8.42 0.03 -6.39
C ALA A 11 -9.36 0.74 -7.38
N SER A 12 -9.20 0.50 -8.68
CA SER A 12 -10.09 1.07 -9.71
C SER A 12 -11.52 0.54 -9.59
N THR A 13 -11.68 -0.72 -9.19
CA THR A 13 -12.99 -1.34 -8.96
C THR A 13 -13.65 -0.72 -7.73
N LEU A 14 -12.91 -0.60 -6.62
CA LEU A 14 -13.39 0.05 -5.40
C LEU A 14 -13.81 1.50 -5.66
N GLN A 15 -13.01 2.26 -6.41
CA GLN A 15 -13.34 3.64 -6.75
C GLN A 15 -14.65 3.73 -7.55
N ARG A 16 -14.84 2.84 -8.55
CA ARG A 16 -16.08 2.80 -9.34
C ARG A 16 -17.31 2.37 -8.54
N MET A 17 -17.15 1.44 -7.61
CA MET A 17 -18.26 0.90 -6.82
C MET A 17 -18.67 1.83 -5.68
N THR A 18 -17.71 2.48 -5.03
CA THR A 18 -17.97 3.33 -3.86
C THR A 18 -18.21 4.79 -4.22
N GLY A 19 -17.70 5.25 -5.37
CA GLY A 19 -17.66 6.67 -5.72
C GLY A 19 -16.66 7.48 -4.87
N SER A 20 -15.96 6.84 -3.93
CA SER A 20 -15.02 7.47 -3.02
C SER A 20 -13.62 7.54 -3.61
N SER A 21 -12.78 8.44 -3.06
CA SER A 21 -11.35 8.43 -3.34
C SER A 21 -10.71 7.15 -2.79
N VAL A 22 -9.82 6.55 -3.58
CA VAL A 22 -9.08 5.34 -3.20
C VAL A 22 -7.59 5.62 -3.30
N LEU A 23 -6.86 5.31 -2.23
CA LEU A 23 -5.41 5.46 -2.13
C LEU A 23 -4.76 4.08 -2.04
N VAL A 24 -3.73 3.84 -2.87
CA VAL A 24 -2.85 2.65 -2.75
C VAL A 24 -1.54 3.11 -2.16
N LEU A 25 -1.25 2.68 -0.94
CA LEU A 25 -0.03 3.07 -0.22
C LEU A 25 1.02 1.96 -0.32
N PRO A 26 2.17 2.19 -1.00
CA PRO A 26 3.25 1.22 -1.05
C PRO A 26 4.00 1.21 0.28
N LEU A 27 3.96 0.07 0.96
CA LEU A 27 4.58 -0.13 2.28
C LEU A 27 5.73 -1.14 2.26
N ASN A 28 5.90 -1.82 1.13
CA ASN A 28 6.94 -2.82 0.91
C ASN A 28 8.14 -2.19 0.20
N ARG A 29 9.28 -2.88 0.25
CA ARG A 29 10.44 -2.54 -0.58
C ARG A 29 10.31 -3.19 -1.94
N PHE A 30 11.09 -2.67 -2.89
CA PHE A 30 11.16 -3.23 -4.23
C PHE A 30 11.75 -4.65 -4.26
N ASP A 31 12.64 -4.97 -3.32
CA ASP A 31 13.33 -6.25 -3.17
C ASP A 31 12.59 -7.30 -2.33
N ASP A 32 11.38 -6.99 -1.84
CA ASP A 32 10.58 -7.93 -1.04
C ASP A 32 10.05 -9.13 -1.86
N GLN A 33 10.10 -9.05 -3.20
CA GLN A 33 9.77 -10.14 -4.14
C GLN A 33 8.50 -10.95 -3.79
N PRO A 34 7.32 -10.30 -3.77
CA PRO A 34 6.07 -10.98 -3.44
C PRO A 34 5.79 -12.14 -4.40
N GLU A 35 5.20 -13.21 -3.86
CA GLU A 35 4.83 -14.45 -4.57
C GLU A 35 6.04 -15.20 -5.16
N THR A 36 7.20 -15.06 -4.54
CA THR A 36 8.41 -15.82 -4.88
C THR A 36 8.91 -16.62 -3.69
N PHE A 37 9.79 -17.61 -3.93
CA PHE A 37 10.41 -18.39 -2.85
C PHE A 37 11.19 -17.54 -1.85
N ASN A 38 11.68 -16.38 -2.28
CA ASN A 38 12.48 -15.47 -1.46
C ASN A 38 11.70 -14.20 -1.10
N GLU A 39 10.39 -14.34 -0.90
CA GLU A 39 9.57 -13.25 -0.38
C GLU A 39 10.05 -12.88 1.04
N THR A 40 10.31 -11.59 1.26
CA THR A 40 10.83 -11.10 2.53
C THR A 40 10.08 -9.88 3.01
N LEU A 41 10.10 -9.68 4.33
CA LEU A 41 9.56 -8.48 4.98
C LEU A 41 10.61 -7.93 5.94
N HIS A 42 11.17 -6.78 5.60
CA HIS A 42 12.20 -6.14 6.42
C HIS A 42 11.59 -5.46 7.65
N LEU A 43 12.07 -5.80 8.84
CA LEU A 43 11.57 -5.26 10.11
C LEU A 43 11.54 -3.72 10.13
N LYS A 44 12.59 -3.06 9.63
CA LYS A 44 12.64 -1.59 9.56
C LYS A 44 11.50 -1.03 8.70
N THR A 45 11.32 -1.58 7.50
CA THR A 45 10.25 -1.16 6.58
C THR A 45 8.88 -1.44 7.17
N TYR A 46 8.70 -2.58 7.83
CA TYR A 46 7.45 -2.91 8.52
C TYR A 46 7.10 -1.92 9.62
N ILE A 47 8.07 -1.56 10.48
CA ILE A 47 7.85 -0.57 11.54
C ILE A 47 7.58 0.82 10.95
N ASP A 48 8.31 1.23 9.92
CA ASP A 48 8.10 2.52 9.27
C ASP A 48 6.73 2.55 8.57
N ALA A 49 6.28 1.44 7.97
CA ALA A 49 4.96 1.29 7.39
C ALA A 49 3.82 1.46 8.40
N ILE A 50 3.96 0.87 9.60
CA ILE A 50 2.97 1.06 10.69
C ILE A 50 2.86 2.54 11.04
N LYS A 51 3.99 3.24 11.21
CA LYS A 51 3.99 4.68 11.52
C LYS A 51 3.31 5.47 10.41
N THR A 52 3.57 5.14 9.15
CA THR A 52 2.92 5.82 8.01
C THR A 52 1.42 5.61 8.01
N ILE A 53 0.92 4.38 8.26
CA ILE A 53 -0.52 4.12 8.37
C ILE A 53 -1.13 4.92 9.52
N THR A 54 -0.50 4.91 10.70
CA THR A 54 -1.01 5.65 11.86
C THR A 54 -1.02 7.15 11.60
N ALA A 55 0.04 7.70 11.02
CA ALA A 55 0.10 9.12 10.65
C ALA A 55 -0.99 9.47 9.63
N TYR A 56 -1.18 8.64 8.59
CA TYR A 56 -2.23 8.85 7.60
C TYR A 56 -3.63 8.90 8.23
N LEU A 57 -3.95 7.95 9.11
CA LEU A 57 -5.26 7.92 9.78
C LEU A 57 -5.45 9.12 10.71
N LEU A 58 -4.39 9.54 11.42
CA LEU A 58 -4.43 10.70 12.29
C LEU A 58 -4.68 11.99 11.49
N GLU A 59 -3.90 12.22 10.43
CA GLU A 59 -4.06 13.37 9.54
C GLU A 59 -5.46 13.38 8.89
N LEU A 60 -5.95 12.21 8.47
CA LEU A 60 -7.29 12.09 7.90
C LEU A 60 -8.39 12.43 8.91
N SER A 61 -8.20 12.12 10.20
CA SER A 61 -9.16 12.43 11.26
C SER A 61 -9.20 13.92 11.63
N THR A 62 -8.16 14.67 11.28
CA THR A 62 -8.05 16.11 11.55
C THR A 62 -8.58 17.00 10.42
N VAL A 63 -8.99 16.39 9.31
CA VAL A 63 -9.64 17.04 8.16
C VAL A 63 -11.15 16.97 8.31
#